data_AF-A0A1C5BJD6-F1
#
_entry.id   AF-A0A1C5BJD6-F1
#
_cell.length_a   1.000
_cell.length_b   1.000
_cell.length_c   1.000
_cell.angle_alpha   90.00
_cell.angle_beta   90.00
_cell.angle_gamma   90.00
#
_symmetry.space_group_name_H-M   'P 1'
#
loop_
_entity.id
_entity.type
_entity.pdbx_description
1 polymer ?
#
loop_
_entity_poly.entity_id
_entity_poly.type
_entity_poly.pdbx_seq_one_letter_code
_entity_poly.pdbx_strand_id
1 'polypeptide(L)'
;MSVVPPDVAAFITMASQMPGRTLDAIRWATASAVAAGFYDTSMVPALSAPQFSALNKQVRDAFAPRAEELRAGRPGGLRSAISCTTRTAQVIWKRDRLAADQYASLTAAFTAHGFAPPDHIPQHLRRQWIPDENRLIAVGSALFATLADDPALSVVELPDGLGVCLVHTARGGGKLYVAPDETALFVGSSVDFGSGLEAFRDGARTPLEKFDIDPGRTDA
;
A
#
# COMPACT_ATOMS: atom_id res chain seq x y z
N MET A 1 2.18 -4.47 -16.49
CA MET A 1 3.57 -4.38 -15.98
C MET A 1 3.51 -3.81 -14.58
N SER A 2 4.17 -4.40 -13.58
CA SER A 2 4.18 -3.83 -12.22
C SER A 2 5.14 -2.64 -12.19
N VAL A 3 4.66 -1.49 -11.74
CA VAL A 3 5.49 -0.30 -11.51
C VAL A 3 6.08 -0.37 -10.11
N VAL A 4 7.33 0.06 -9.94
CA VAL A 4 7.98 0.14 -8.63
C VAL A 4 7.47 1.41 -7.91
N PRO A 5 7.03 1.31 -6.63
CA PRO A 5 6.51 2.46 -5.90
C PRO A 5 7.53 3.61 -5.80
N PRO A 6 7.10 4.88 -5.80
CA PRO A 6 7.99 6.05 -5.75
C PRO A 6 8.97 6.02 -4.57
N ASP A 7 8.51 5.66 -3.37
CA ASP A 7 9.37 5.57 -2.17
C ASP A 7 10.47 4.51 -2.33
N VAL A 8 10.13 3.39 -2.96
CA VAL A 8 11.08 2.30 -3.23
C VAL A 8 12.10 2.77 -4.27
N ALA A 9 11.65 3.45 -5.33
CA ALA A 9 12.52 4.03 -6.34
C ALA A 9 13.47 5.07 -5.77
N ALA A 10 12.98 5.97 -4.89
CA ALA A 10 13.79 6.98 -4.22
C ALA A 10 14.87 6.35 -3.34
N PHE A 11 14.52 5.31 -2.56
CA PHE A 11 15.49 4.54 -1.79
C PHE A 11 16.57 3.90 -2.67
N ILE A 12 16.19 3.28 -3.79
CA ILE A 12 17.14 2.63 -4.72
C ILE A 12 18.14 3.66 -5.28
N THR A 13 17.65 4.83 -5.70
CA THR A 13 18.50 5.92 -6.20
C THR A 13 19.48 6.41 -5.14
N MET A 14 19.02 6.61 -3.91
CA MET A 14 19.87 7.02 -2.81
C MET A 14 20.94 5.96 -2.49
N ALA A 15 20.53 4.68 -2.38
CA ALA A 15 21.43 3.57 -2.09
C ALA A 15 22.50 3.39 -3.19
N SER A 16 22.14 3.56 -4.47
CA SER A 16 23.10 3.44 -5.58
C SER A 16 24.12 4.57 -5.64
N GLN A 17 23.86 5.70 -4.97
CA GLN A 17 24.77 6.83 -4.86
C GLN A 17 25.69 6.75 -3.63
N MET A 18 25.45 5.83 -2.69
CA MET A 18 26.27 5.68 -1.49
C MET A 18 27.72 5.25 -1.82
N PRO A 19 28.74 5.78 -1.13
CA PRO A 19 30.12 5.32 -1.31
C PRO A 19 30.26 3.81 -1.10
N GLY A 20 31.17 3.15 -1.85
CA GLY A 20 31.39 1.69 -1.71
C GLY A 20 31.69 1.27 -0.27
N ARG A 21 32.50 2.05 0.46
CA ARG A 21 32.79 1.84 1.89
C ARG A 21 31.54 1.86 2.78
N THR A 22 30.55 2.69 2.45
CA THR A 22 29.30 2.79 3.19
C THR A 22 28.42 1.56 2.93
N LEU A 23 28.35 1.11 1.67
CA LEU A 23 27.65 -0.12 1.31
C LEU A 23 28.27 -1.36 1.97
N ASP A 24 29.60 -1.40 2.09
CA ASP A 24 30.31 -2.44 2.83
C ASP A 24 30.02 -2.39 4.33
N ALA A 25 29.98 -1.19 4.93
CA ALA A 25 29.62 -1.00 6.33
C ALA A 25 28.17 -1.45 6.61
N ILE A 26 27.22 -1.08 5.74
CA ILE A 26 25.82 -1.54 5.81
C ILE A 26 25.76 -3.06 5.78
N ARG A 27 26.45 -3.69 4.81
CA ARG A 27 26.48 -5.14 4.68
C ARG A 27 27.04 -5.81 5.94
N TRP A 28 28.11 -5.27 6.51
CA TRP A 28 28.70 -5.80 7.74
C TRP A 28 27.75 -5.61 8.94
N ALA A 29 27.14 -4.44 9.09
CA ALA A 29 26.16 -4.17 10.12
C ALA A 29 24.95 -5.13 10.03
N THR A 30 24.44 -5.38 8.83
CA THR A 30 23.37 -6.37 8.61
C THR A 30 23.82 -7.78 9.00
N ALA A 31 25.03 -8.20 8.60
CA ALA A 31 25.54 -9.53 8.96
C ALA A 31 25.72 -9.68 10.48
N SER A 32 26.24 -8.66 11.15
CA SER A 32 26.36 -8.63 12.61
C SER A 32 25.00 -8.66 13.31
N ALA A 33 24.02 -7.92 12.80
CA ALA A 33 22.66 -7.93 13.33
C ALA A 33 21.98 -9.31 13.17
N VAL A 34 22.19 -9.99 12.03
CA VAL A 34 21.72 -11.37 11.82
C VAL A 34 22.36 -12.31 12.84
N ALA A 35 23.68 -12.24 13.01
CA ALA A 35 24.41 -13.11 13.95
C ALA A 35 23.98 -12.87 15.41
N ALA A 36 23.60 -11.64 15.76
CA ALA A 36 23.13 -11.26 17.08
C ALA A 36 21.62 -11.47 17.29
N GLY A 37 20.87 -11.90 16.27
CA GLY A 37 19.42 -12.10 16.36
C GLY A 37 18.58 -10.82 16.28
N PHE A 38 19.18 -9.67 15.96
CA PHE A 38 18.49 -8.38 15.77
C PHE A 38 17.96 -8.18 14.34
N TYR A 39 18.30 -9.08 13.41
CA TYR A 39 17.78 -9.06 12.04
C TYR A 39 17.35 -10.48 11.65
N ASP A 40 16.05 -10.68 11.46
CA ASP A 40 15.52 -11.94 10.94
C ASP A 40 15.29 -11.86 9.42
N THR A 41 16.11 -12.60 8.67
CA THR A 41 15.99 -12.64 7.20
C THR A 41 14.68 -13.26 6.70
N SER A 42 14.04 -14.11 7.50
CA SER A 42 12.76 -14.73 7.14
C SER A 42 11.59 -13.75 7.18
N MET A 43 11.74 -12.63 7.89
CA MET A 43 10.74 -11.56 7.98
C MET A 43 10.75 -10.61 6.77
N VAL A 44 11.69 -10.74 5.84
CA VAL A 44 11.70 -9.95 4.61
C VAL A 44 10.50 -10.36 3.74
N PRO A 45 9.54 -9.46 3.44
CA PRO A 45 8.33 -9.85 2.73
C PRO A 45 8.62 -10.29 1.29
N ALA A 46 8.05 -11.42 0.89
CA ALA A 46 8.11 -11.87 -0.49
C ALA A 46 7.26 -10.97 -1.41
N LEU A 47 7.79 -10.66 -2.59
CA LEU A 47 7.06 -10.04 -3.69
C LEU A 47 6.55 -11.08 -4.67
N SER A 48 5.51 -10.75 -5.43
CA SER A 48 5.12 -11.58 -6.57
C SER A 48 6.23 -11.59 -7.63
N ALA A 49 6.27 -12.62 -8.48
CA ALA A 49 7.24 -12.71 -9.57
C ALA A 49 7.34 -11.43 -10.44
N PRO A 50 6.24 -10.82 -10.91
CA PRO A 50 6.33 -9.58 -11.69
C PRO A 50 6.83 -8.38 -10.87
N GLN A 51 6.48 -8.28 -9.59
CA GLN A 51 6.97 -7.23 -8.70
C GLN A 51 8.47 -7.37 -8.44
N PHE A 52 8.93 -8.59 -8.12
CA PHE A 52 10.34 -8.88 -7.90
C PHE A 52 11.18 -8.63 -9.17
N SER A 53 10.66 -9.01 -10.33
CA SER A 53 11.33 -8.75 -11.62
C SER A 53 11.51 -7.25 -11.87
N ALA A 54 10.46 -6.45 -11.66
CA ALA A 54 10.52 -4.99 -11.78
C ALA A 54 11.53 -4.37 -10.81
N LEU A 55 11.47 -4.78 -9.53
CA LEU A 55 12.41 -4.32 -8.49
C LEU A 55 13.86 -4.67 -8.85
N ASN A 56 14.12 -5.94 -9.19
CA ASN A 56 15.46 -6.43 -9.47
C ASN A 56 16.05 -5.78 -10.72
N LYS A 57 15.22 -5.52 -11.75
CA LYS A 57 15.64 -4.74 -12.92
C LYS A 57 16.06 -3.33 -12.49
N GLN A 58 15.22 -2.61 -11.75
CA GLN A 58 15.53 -1.24 -11.35
C GLN A 58 16.78 -1.13 -10.46
N VAL A 59 16.96 -2.04 -9.50
CA VAL A 59 18.18 -2.07 -8.67
C VAL A 59 19.42 -2.30 -9.55
N ARG A 60 19.37 -3.26 -10.47
CA ARG A 60 20.52 -3.53 -11.36
C ARG A 60 20.83 -2.35 -12.27
N ASP A 61 19.81 -1.74 -12.86
CA ASP A 61 19.95 -0.59 -13.74
C ASP A 61 20.53 0.62 -12.95
N ALA A 62 20.13 0.82 -11.70
CA ALA A 62 20.64 1.89 -10.83
C ALA A 62 22.12 1.69 -10.42
N PHE A 63 22.58 0.45 -10.23
CA PHE A 63 23.97 0.15 -9.88
C PHE A 63 24.90 -0.04 -11.10
N ALA A 64 24.33 -0.20 -12.30
CA ALA A 64 25.10 -0.44 -13.52
C ALA A 64 26.23 0.60 -13.78
N PRO A 65 26.02 1.91 -13.59
CA PRO A 65 27.06 2.92 -13.82
C PRO A 65 28.30 2.76 -12.91
N ARG A 66 28.14 2.12 -11.76
CA ARG A 66 29.20 1.96 -10.74
C ARG A 66 29.67 0.51 -10.60
N ALA A 67 29.30 -0.34 -11.54
CA ALA A 67 29.51 -1.77 -11.44
C ALA A 67 31.00 -2.15 -11.45
N GLU A 68 31.84 -1.39 -12.15
CA GLU A 68 33.30 -1.61 -12.17
C GLU A 68 33.95 -1.19 -10.84
N GLU A 69 33.69 0.04 -10.38
CA GLU A 69 34.15 0.57 -9.09
C GLU A 69 33.87 -0.41 -7.93
N LEU A 70 32.63 -0.88 -7.83
CA LEU A 70 32.19 -1.76 -6.74
C LEU A 70 32.75 -3.18 -6.85
N ARG A 71 33.15 -3.63 -8.05
CA ARG A 71 33.86 -4.91 -8.23
C ARG A 71 35.34 -4.78 -7.89
N ALA A 72 35.96 -3.66 -8.26
CA ALA A 72 37.37 -3.38 -8.01
C ALA A 72 37.67 -3.16 -6.52
N GLY A 73 36.76 -2.49 -5.80
CA GLY A 73 36.95 -2.21 -4.38
C GLY A 73 36.99 -3.46 -3.49
N ARG A 74 36.25 -4.52 -3.85
CA ARG A 74 36.17 -5.76 -3.07
C ARG A 74 35.58 -6.94 -3.85
N PRO A 75 36.08 -8.17 -3.64
CA PRO A 75 35.39 -9.39 -4.08
C PRO A 75 33.93 -9.45 -3.61
N GLY A 76 33.00 -9.49 -4.57
CA GLY A 76 31.56 -9.56 -4.30
C GLY A 76 30.90 -8.27 -3.83
N GLY A 77 31.60 -7.12 -3.88
CA GLY A 77 31.08 -5.82 -3.45
C GLY A 77 29.77 -5.44 -4.16
N LEU A 78 29.78 -5.45 -5.50
CA LEU A 78 28.58 -5.18 -6.30
C LEU A 78 27.41 -6.13 -5.99
N ARG A 79 27.68 -7.44 -5.89
CA ARG A 79 26.63 -8.44 -5.58
C ARG A 79 26.03 -8.19 -4.20
N SER A 80 26.86 -7.84 -3.22
CA SER A 80 26.43 -7.52 -1.86
C SER A 80 25.58 -6.26 -1.83
N ALA A 81 26.02 -5.19 -2.51
CA ALA A 81 25.27 -3.94 -2.60
C ALA A 81 23.88 -4.14 -3.22
N ILE A 82 23.81 -4.88 -4.35
CA ILE A 82 22.53 -5.24 -4.98
C ILE A 82 21.67 -6.05 -4.02
N SER A 83 22.23 -7.08 -3.38
CA SER A 83 21.46 -7.97 -2.50
C SER A 83 20.91 -7.25 -1.27
N CYS A 84 21.71 -6.41 -0.62
CA CYS A 84 21.29 -5.61 0.54
C CYS A 84 20.19 -4.62 0.13
N THR A 85 20.41 -3.88 -0.96
CA THR A 85 19.43 -2.91 -1.47
C THR A 85 18.12 -3.58 -1.84
N THR A 86 18.16 -4.72 -2.55
CA THR A 86 16.94 -5.46 -2.92
C THR A 86 16.15 -5.94 -1.70
N ARG A 87 16.81 -6.39 -0.62
CA ARG A 87 16.10 -6.81 0.62
C ARG A 87 15.43 -5.64 1.30
N THR A 88 16.14 -4.53 1.52
CA THR A 88 15.55 -3.35 2.15
C THR A 88 14.46 -2.71 1.28
N ALA A 89 14.61 -2.74 -0.04
CA ALA A 89 13.57 -2.28 -0.96
C ALA A 89 12.29 -3.13 -0.87
N GLN A 90 12.38 -4.46 -0.69
CA GLN A 90 11.21 -5.32 -0.44
C GLN A 90 10.51 -4.96 0.87
N VAL A 91 11.30 -4.69 1.92
CA VAL A 91 10.83 -4.24 3.23
C VAL A 91 10.08 -2.91 3.11
N ILE A 92 10.61 -1.94 2.36
CA ILE A 92 9.94 -0.64 2.10
C ILE A 92 8.67 -0.82 1.26
N TRP A 93 8.71 -1.70 0.25
CA TRP A 93 7.57 -1.97 -0.62
C TRP A 93 6.39 -2.54 0.17
N LYS A 94 6.66 -3.49 1.06
CA LYS A 94 5.65 -4.20 1.85
C LYS A 94 5.67 -3.78 3.32
N ARG A 95 6.02 -2.52 3.58
CA ARG A 95 6.16 -1.98 4.94
C ARG A 95 4.88 -2.10 5.75
N ASP A 96 3.73 -2.06 5.06
CA ASP A 96 2.39 -2.26 5.63
C ASP A 96 2.19 -3.65 6.27
N ARG A 97 2.96 -4.67 5.85
CA ARG A 97 2.83 -6.05 6.35
C ARG A 97 3.72 -6.37 7.54
N LEU A 98 4.53 -5.41 7.97
CA LEU A 98 5.49 -5.59 9.05
C LEU A 98 4.98 -4.90 10.31
N ALA A 99 5.34 -5.44 11.47
CA ALA A 99 5.26 -4.70 12.71
C ALA A 99 6.33 -3.58 12.73
N ALA A 100 6.12 -2.55 13.57
CA ALA A 100 6.99 -1.37 13.57
C ALA A 100 8.43 -1.70 13.97
N ASP A 101 8.59 -2.57 14.97
CA ASP A 101 9.87 -3.10 15.44
C ASP A 101 10.58 -3.91 14.34
N GLN A 102 9.84 -4.73 13.59
CA GLN A 102 10.37 -5.49 12.46
C GLN A 102 10.84 -4.57 11.33
N TYR A 103 10.03 -3.57 10.96
CA TYR A 103 10.41 -2.60 9.93
C TYR A 103 11.63 -1.78 10.33
N ALA A 104 11.65 -1.29 11.58
CA ALA A 104 12.79 -0.56 12.12
C ALA A 104 14.07 -1.42 12.10
N SER A 105 13.98 -2.68 12.58
CA SER A 105 15.12 -3.60 12.60
C SER A 105 15.65 -3.92 11.19
N LEU A 106 14.75 -4.12 10.23
CA LEU A 106 15.11 -4.46 8.84
C LEU A 106 15.65 -3.26 8.03
N THR A 107 15.39 -2.02 8.47
CA THR A 107 15.89 -0.78 7.84
C THR A 107 17.03 -0.13 8.63
N ALA A 108 17.34 -0.62 9.83
CA ALA A 108 18.28 -0.01 10.77
C ALA A 108 19.68 0.22 10.17
N ALA A 109 20.19 -0.73 9.39
CA ALA A 109 21.53 -0.61 8.81
C ALA A 109 21.64 0.56 7.84
N PHE A 110 20.63 0.78 6.98
CA PHE A 110 20.61 1.96 6.10
C PHE A 110 20.34 3.24 6.90
N THR A 111 19.51 3.16 7.93
CA THR A 111 19.16 4.30 8.80
C THR A 111 20.38 4.86 9.51
N ALA A 112 21.24 3.98 10.05
CA ALA A 112 22.52 4.36 10.67
C ALA A 112 23.48 5.09 9.71
N HIS A 113 23.26 4.97 8.40
CA HIS A 113 24.05 5.62 7.36
C HIS A 113 23.30 6.77 6.65
N GLY A 114 22.31 7.37 7.33
CA GLY A 114 21.68 8.63 6.91
C GLY A 114 20.46 8.46 5.99
N PHE A 115 19.99 7.23 5.78
CA PHE A 115 18.69 7.02 5.15
C PHE A 115 17.56 7.28 6.15
N ALA A 116 16.62 8.15 5.81
CA ALA A 116 15.35 8.22 6.53
C ALA A 116 14.36 7.26 5.85
N PRO A 117 14.04 6.09 6.45
CA PRO A 117 13.02 5.21 5.88
C PRO A 117 11.67 5.92 5.83
N PRO A 118 10.87 5.70 4.77
CA PRO A 118 9.49 6.17 4.72
C PRO A 118 8.72 5.75 5.96
N ASP A 119 7.77 6.58 6.38
CA ASP A 119 6.98 6.32 7.59
C ASP A 119 6.37 4.92 7.55
N HIS A 120 6.64 4.17 8.61
CA HIS A 120 5.95 2.93 8.91
C HIS A 120 4.62 3.30 9.53
N ILE A 121 3.55 3.07 8.79
CA ILE A 121 2.20 3.08 9.35
C ILE A 121 1.79 1.61 9.46
N PRO A 122 1.91 0.97 10.64
CA PRO A 122 1.51 -0.42 10.84
C PRO A 122 0.08 -0.66 10.36
N GLN A 123 -0.22 -1.85 9.83
CA GLN A 123 -1.59 -2.21 9.41
C GLN A 123 -2.63 -1.97 10.51
N HIS A 124 -2.28 -2.20 11.78
CA HIS A 124 -3.17 -1.97 12.93
C HIS A 124 -3.36 -0.48 13.26
N LEU A 125 -2.36 0.37 12.99
CA LEU A 125 -2.50 1.84 13.10
C LEU A 125 -3.20 2.43 11.87
N ARG A 126 -3.07 1.83 10.69
CA ARG A 126 -3.98 2.10 9.56
C ARG A 126 -5.42 1.79 9.93
N ARG A 127 -5.70 0.67 10.61
CA ARG A 127 -7.03 0.39 11.19
C ARG A 127 -7.50 1.44 12.21
N GLN A 128 -6.59 2.11 12.91
CA GLN A 128 -6.95 3.20 13.83
C GLN A 128 -7.16 4.56 13.15
N TRP A 129 -6.70 4.74 11.89
CA TRP A 129 -7.00 5.91 11.06
C TRP A 129 -7.96 5.59 9.90
N ILE A 130 -8.55 4.40 9.89
CA ILE A 130 -9.76 4.09 9.14
C ILE A 130 -10.93 4.54 10.04
N PRO A 131 -11.88 5.36 9.56
CA PRO A 131 -13.14 5.52 10.28
C PRO A 131 -13.71 4.14 10.49
N ASP A 132 -14.05 3.80 11.73
CA ASP A 132 -14.59 2.50 12.15
C ASP A 132 -15.37 1.86 10.99
N GLU A 133 -14.87 0.77 10.42
CA GLU A 133 -15.48 0.14 9.25
C GLU A 133 -16.96 -0.13 9.51
N ASN A 134 -17.31 -0.46 10.76
CA ASN A 134 -18.68 -0.61 11.21
C ASN A 134 -19.49 0.69 11.14
N ARG A 135 -18.86 1.85 11.42
CA ARG A 135 -19.48 3.17 11.24
C ARG A 135 -19.74 3.45 9.76
N LEU A 136 -18.79 3.20 8.86
CA LEU A 136 -19.03 3.42 7.42
C LEU A 136 -20.05 2.43 6.85
N ILE A 137 -20.03 1.18 7.30
CA ILE A 137 -21.06 0.19 6.97
C ILE A 137 -22.42 0.66 7.49
N ALA A 138 -22.51 1.20 8.71
CA ALA A 138 -23.75 1.72 9.27
C ALA A 138 -24.28 2.92 8.47
N VAL A 139 -23.42 3.88 8.12
CA VAL A 139 -23.78 5.02 7.24
C VAL A 139 -24.25 4.53 5.89
N GLY A 140 -23.48 3.64 5.25
CA GLY A 140 -23.83 3.08 3.95
C GLY A 140 -25.14 2.30 3.99
N SER A 141 -25.37 1.52 5.04
CA SER A 141 -26.59 0.74 5.21
C SER A 141 -27.81 1.63 5.44
N ALA A 142 -27.67 2.70 6.23
CA ALA A 142 -28.72 3.68 6.43
C ALA A 142 -29.09 4.42 5.13
N LEU A 143 -28.09 4.82 4.33
CA LEU A 143 -28.30 5.43 3.02
C LEU A 143 -28.87 4.45 1.99
N PHE A 144 -28.56 3.15 2.09
CA PHE A 144 -29.13 2.15 1.19
C PHE A 144 -30.58 1.81 1.57
N ALA A 145 -30.90 1.83 2.86
CA ALA A 145 -32.25 1.58 3.36
C ALA A 145 -33.27 2.64 2.91
N THR A 146 -32.82 3.86 2.56
CA THR A 146 -33.71 4.85 1.94
C THR A 146 -34.03 4.54 0.47
N LEU A 147 -33.24 3.69 -0.17
CA LEU A 147 -33.38 3.33 -1.58
C LEU A 147 -34.07 1.97 -1.79
N ALA A 148 -33.98 1.06 -0.81
CA ALA A 148 -34.54 -0.28 -0.88
C ALA A 148 -34.87 -0.82 0.52
N ASP A 149 -36.02 -1.49 0.64
CA ASP A 149 -36.39 -2.23 1.84
C ASP A 149 -35.55 -3.51 2.00
N ASP A 150 -35.03 -3.72 3.21
CA ASP A 150 -34.22 -4.89 3.63
C ASP A 150 -33.12 -5.32 2.62
N PRO A 151 -32.13 -4.45 2.34
CA PRO A 151 -31.15 -4.71 1.31
C PRO A 151 -30.15 -5.80 1.75
N ALA A 152 -30.05 -6.87 0.96
CA ALA A 152 -29.00 -7.87 1.13
C ALA A 152 -27.67 -7.31 0.59
N LEU A 153 -26.84 -6.76 1.48
CA LEU A 153 -25.59 -6.05 1.15
C LEU A 153 -24.35 -6.93 1.32
N SER A 154 -23.46 -6.90 0.34
CA SER A 154 -22.09 -7.36 0.45
C SER A 154 -21.16 -6.16 0.63
N VAL A 155 -20.21 -6.24 1.55
CA VAL A 155 -19.26 -5.16 1.84
C VAL A 155 -17.91 -5.48 1.23
N VAL A 156 -17.34 -4.51 0.53
CA VAL A 156 -16.00 -4.56 -0.05
C VAL A 156 -15.19 -3.37 0.47
N GLU A 157 -14.08 -3.64 1.16
CA GLU A 157 -13.12 -2.61 1.53
C GLU A 157 -12.51 -1.98 0.26
N LEU A 158 -12.45 -0.64 0.23
CA LEU A 158 -11.81 0.07 -0.87
C LEU A 158 -10.30 0.18 -0.63
N PRO A 159 -9.49 0.11 -1.71
CA PRO A 159 -8.04 0.24 -1.61
C PRO A 159 -7.64 1.60 -1.03
N ASP A 160 -6.44 1.66 -0.46
CA ASP A 160 -5.77 2.88 0.01
C ASP A 160 -6.54 3.66 1.10
N GLY A 161 -7.48 3.01 1.80
CA GLY A 161 -8.27 3.66 2.86
C GLY A 161 -9.35 4.60 2.32
N LEU A 162 -9.75 4.44 1.06
CA LEU A 162 -10.80 5.25 0.42
C LEU A 162 -12.20 5.00 1.00
N GLY A 163 -12.36 4.04 1.91
CA GLY A 163 -13.62 3.72 2.59
C GLY A 163 -14.14 2.33 2.23
N VAL A 164 -15.45 2.20 2.09
CA VAL A 164 -16.12 0.92 1.82
C VAL A 164 -17.08 1.03 0.64
N CYS A 165 -17.34 -0.09 -0.04
CA CYS A 165 -18.37 -0.21 -1.06
C CYS A 165 -19.39 -1.26 -0.63
N LEU A 166 -20.65 -0.85 -0.50
CA LEU A 166 -21.77 -1.74 -0.24
C LEU A 166 -22.43 -2.09 -1.58
N VAL A 167 -22.48 -3.37 -1.89
CA VAL A 167 -23.04 -3.91 -3.14
C VAL A 167 -24.33 -4.63 -2.82
N HIS A 168 -25.43 -4.19 -3.42
CA HIS A 168 -26.69 -4.90 -3.28
C HIS A 168 -26.68 -6.17 -4.13
N THR A 169 -26.93 -7.30 -3.47
CA THR A 169 -26.78 -8.63 -4.07
C THR A 169 -27.99 -9.05 -4.89
N ALA A 170 -29.15 -8.36 -4.77
CA ALA A 170 -30.32 -8.64 -5.58
C ALA A 170 -30.26 -7.96 -6.96
N ARG A 171 -30.96 -8.56 -7.94
CA ARG A 171 -31.01 -8.09 -9.34
C ARG A 171 -31.55 -6.66 -9.41
N GLY A 172 -30.82 -5.78 -10.09
CA GLY A 172 -31.15 -4.34 -10.18
C GLY A 172 -30.52 -3.49 -9.07
N GLY A 173 -29.88 -4.12 -8.08
CA GLY A 173 -29.18 -3.48 -6.98
C GLY A 173 -27.98 -2.65 -7.41
N GLY A 174 -27.95 -1.40 -7.00
CA GLY A 174 -26.81 -0.50 -7.20
C GLY A 174 -25.63 -0.83 -6.27
N LYS A 175 -24.61 0.02 -6.35
CA LYS A 175 -23.43 -0.01 -5.45
C LYS A 175 -23.31 1.35 -4.80
N LEU A 176 -22.95 1.35 -3.52
CA LEU A 176 -22.78 2.57 -2.74
C LEU A 176 -21.35 2.62 -2.21
N TYR A 177 -20.57 3.56 -2.70
CA TYR A 177 -19.23 3.86 -2.21
C TYR A 177 -19.34 4.90 -1.10
N VAL A 178 -18.75 4.65 0.06
CA VAL A 178 -18.82 5.53 1.24
C VAL A 178 -17.40 5.92 1.63
N ALA A 179 -17.13 7.22 1.67
CA ALA A 179 -15.82 7.79 1.98
C ALA A 179 -15.61 7.91 3.49
N PRO A 180 -14.36 8.13 3.95
CA PRO A 180 -14.04 8.37 5.35
C PRO A 180 -14.75 9.56 6.00
N ASP A 181 -15.11 10.57 5.21
CA ASP A 181 -15.85 11.76 5.62
C ASP A 181 -17.38 11.57 5.54
N GLU A 182 -17.85 10.33 5.39
CA GLU A 182 -19.26 9.92 5.28
C GLU A 182 -19.97 10.38 4.01
N THR A 183 -19.27 11.05 3.09
CA THR A 183 -19.82 11.33 1.77
C THR A 183 -19.94 10.04 0.96
N ALA A 184 -21.00 9.91 0.16
CA ALA A 184 -21.27 8.68 -0.58
C ALA A 184 -21.46 8.93 -2.08
N LEU A 185 -21.20 7.91 -2.89
CA LEU A 185 -21.55 7.84 -4.30
C LEU A 185 -22.38 6.58 -4.54
N PHE A 186 -23.61 6.79 -4.99
CA PHE A 186 -24.46 5.71 -5.50
C PHE A 186 -24.28 5.57 -7.01
N VAL A 187 -24.04 4.35 -7.46
CA VAL A 187 -24.04 4.00 -8.88
C VAL A 187 -25.05 2.90 -9.15
N GLY A 188 -25.79 3.03 -10.26
CA GLY A 188 -26.75 2.03 -10.70
C GLY A 188 -26.10 0.69 -11.04
N SER A 189 -26.93 -0.35 -11.12
CA SER A 189 -26.48 -1.72 -11.40
C SER A 189 -25.72 -1.88 -12.73
N SER A 190 -25.96 -1.00 -13.71
CA SER A 190 -25.30 -0.98 -15.02
C SER A 190 -23.85 -0.52 -15.00
N VAL A 191 -23.41 0.16 -13.93
CA VAL A 191 -22.02 0.63 -13.78
C VAL A 191 -21.20 -0.47 -13.12
N ASP A 192 -20.09 -0.89 -13.74
CA ASP A 192 -19.20 -1.88 -13.14
C ASP A 192 -18.42 -1.30 -11.94
N PHE A 193 -17.84 -2.19 -11.13
CA PHE A 193 -17.14 -1.78 -9.90
C PHE A 193 -15.94 -0.86 -10.16
N GLY A 194 -15.19 -1.10 -11.24
CA GLY A 194 -14.00 -0.32 -11.58
C GLY A 194 -14.36 1.11 -11.97
N SER A 195 -15.32 1.26 -12.88
CA SER A 195 -15.80 2.58 -13.32
C SER A 195 -16.40 3.40 -12.17
N GLY A 196 -17.17 2.75 -11.27
CA GLY A 196 -17.71 3.41 -10.08
C GLY A 196 -16.62 3.84 -9.10
N LEU A 197 -15.59 3.01 -8.92
CA LEU A 197 -14.44 3.32 -8.05
C LEU A 197 -13.60 4.47 -8.61
N GLU A 198 -13.39 4.54 -9.93
CA GLU A 198 -12.68 5.65 -10.58
C GLU A 198 -13.44 6.97 -10.41
N ALA A 199 -14.75 6.99 -10.70
CA ALA A 199 -15.57 8.19 -10.48
C ALA A 199 -15.53 8.66 -9.03
N PHE A 200 -15.60 7.73 -8.08
CA PHE A 200 -15.51 8.03 -6.65
C PHE A 200 -14.13 8.59 -6.25
N ARG A 201 -13.04 8.05 -6.83
CA ARG A 201 -11.68 8.56 -6.66
C ARG A 201 -11.50 9.97 -7.22
N ASP A 202 -12.16 10.27 -8.34
CA ASP A 202 -12.15 11.59 -8.97
C ASP A 202 -13.03 12.62 -8.23
N GLY A 203 -13.60 12.24 -7.08
CA GLY A 203 -14.35 13.14 -6.20
C GLY A 203 -15.85 13.18 -6.48
N ALA A 204 -16.38 12.34 -7.38
CA ALA A 204 -17.82 12.27 -7.59
C ALA A 204 -18.53 11.81 -6.32
N ARG A 205 -19.59 12.53 -5.94
CA ARG A 205 -20.47 12.22 -4.81
C ARG A 205 -21.92 12.36 -5.22
N THR A 206 -22.78 11.58 -4.59
CA THR A 206 -24.23 11.73 -4.67
C THR A 206 -24.66 12.70 -3.56
N PRO A 207 -25.29 13.83 -3.89
CA PRO A 207 -25.87 14.73 -2.90
C PRO A 207 -26.82 14.00 -1.95
N LEU A 208 -26.76 14.29 -0.64
CA LEU A 208 -27.56 13.60 0.38
C LEU A 208 -29.07 13.69 0.12
N GLU A 209 -29.54 14.81 -0.44
CA GLU A 209 -30.92 15.03 -0.89
C GLU A 209 -31.41 14.01 -1.93
N LYS A 210 -30.52 13.30 -2.63
CA LYS A 210 -30.91 12.23 -3.57
C LYS A 210 -31.11 10.88 -2.90
N PHE A 211 -30.67 10.73 -1.65
CA PHE A 211 -30.97 9.58 -0.80
C PHE A 211 -32.24 9.79 0.01
N ASP A 212 -32.71 11.03 0.16
CA ASP A 212 -33.97 11.38 0.81
C ASP A 212 -35.13 11.21 -0.20
N ILE A 213 -35.36 9.96 -0.64
CA ILE A 213 -36.57 9.64 -1.40
C ILE A 213 -37.66 9.44 -0.35
N ASP A 214 -38.41 10.50 -0.08
CA ASP A 214 -39.66 10.44 0.67
C ASP A 214 -40.52 9.28 0.13
N PRO A 215 -40.84 8.24 0.93
CA PRO A 215 -41.71 7.15 0.51
C PRO A 215 -43.19 7.59 0.35
N GLY A 216 -43.49 8.89 0.48
CA GLY A 216 -44.83 9.44 0.55
C GLY A 216 -45.22 10.45 -0.54
N ARG A 217 -44.93 10.20 -1.83
CA ARG A 217 -45.62 10.94 -2.92
C ARG A 217 -46.47 10.03 -3.78
N THR A 218 -47.64 9.69 -3.24
CA THR A 218 -48.81 9.31 -4.02
C THR A 218 -49.35 10.58 -4.67
N ASP A 219 -49.07 10.81 -5.95
CA ASP A 219 -49.78 11.83 -6.72
C ASP A 219 -51.03 11.18 -7.36
N ALA A 220 -52.14 11.89 -7.15
CA ALA A 220 -53.54 11.66 -7.46
C ALA A 220 -53.89 11.09 -8.85
#